data_AF-A0A838AAR0-F1
#
_entry.id   AF-A0A838AAR0-F1
#
_cell.length_a   1.000
_cell.length_b   1.000
_cell.length_c   1.000
_cell.angle_alpha   90.00
_cell.angle_beta   90.00
_cell.angle_gamma   90.00
#
_symmetry.space_group_name_H-M   'P 1'
#
loop_
_entity.id
_entity.type
_entity.pdbx_description
1 polymer ?
#
loop_
_entity_poly.entity_id
_entity_poly.type
_entity_poly.pdbx_seq_one_letter_code
_entity_poly.pdbx_strand_id
1 'polypeptide(L)'
;MVDISVSITGLARLGDDLDRVVEDIDDATARLSQHGAGYMGTGEGALGPRELNDAANDFQDDWEDGLYKINKALDGVRKGLEDARQTYAEFEQELSSSLDETAAGFG
;
A
#
# COMPACT_ATOMS: atom_id res chain seq x y z
N MET A 1 -3.96 -13.38 29.80
CA MET A 1 -3.11 -14.01 28.78
C MET A 1 -3.52 -13.42 27.45
N VAL A 2 -2.70 -12.57 26.85
CA VAL A 2 -3.00 -12.02 25.52
C VAL A 2 -2.82 -13.18 24.56
N ASP A 3 -3.89 -13.56 23.87
CA ASP A 3 -3.85 -14.55 22.81
C ASP A 3 -3.09 -13.91 21.64
N ILE A 4 -1.83 -14.30 21.46
CA ILE A 4 -0.98 -13.88 20.35
C ILE A 4 -1.10 -14.92 19.23
N SER A 5 -2.29 -15.46 18.97
CA SER A 5 -2.54 -16.16 17.72
C SER A 5 -2.59 -15.12 16.59
N VAL A 6 -1.46 -14.95 15.91
CA VAL A 6 -1.44 -14.16 14.68
C VAL A 6 -2.19 -14.94 13.61
N SER A 7 -3.33 -14.38 13.19
CA SER A 7 -4.10 -14.95 12.09
C SER A 7 -3.34 -14.71 10.78
N ILE A 8 -2.66 -15.73 10.26
CA ILE A 8 -2.02 -15.69 8.93
C ILE A 8 -3.05 -15.32 7.85
N THR A 9 -4.29 -15.79 7.98
CA THR A 9 -5.41 -15.38 7.11
C THR A 9 -5.76 -13.91 7.27
N GLY A 10 -5.71 -13.37 8.48
CA GLY A 10 -5.91 -11.94 8.75
C GLY A 10 -4.82 -11.08 8.12
N LEU A 11 -3.55 -11.50 8.22
CA LEU A 11 -2.44 -10.84 7.55
C LEU A 11 -2.60 -10.89 6.03
N ALA A 12 -2.99 -12.04 5.45
CA ALA A 12 -3.24 -12.14 4.01
C ALA A 12 -4.35 -11.17 3.55
N ARG A 13 -5.47 -11.09 4.29
CA ARG A 13 -6.56 -10.14 3.98
C ARG A 13 -6.12 -8.69 4.04
N LEU A 14 -5.28 -8.35 5.03
CA LEU A 14 -4.73 -6.99 5.12
C LEU A 14 -3.87 -6.67 3.88
N GLY A 15 -3.11 -7.64 3.37
CA GLY A 15 -2.37 -7.50 2.11
C GLY A 15 -3.31 -7.20 0.94
N ASP A 16 -4.33 -8.03 0.76
CA ASP A 16 -5.32 -7.86 -0.32
C ASP A 16 -6.05 -6.49 -0.23
N ASP A 17 -6.37 -6.04 0.99
CA ASP A 17 -7.03 -4.75 1.21
C ASP A 17 -6.10 -3.57 0.88
N LEU A 18 -4.81 -3.68 1.21
CA LEU A 18 -3.81 -2.67 0.82
C LEU A 18 -3.62 -2.62 -0.69
N ASP A 19 -3.67 -3.77 -1.37
CA ASP A 19 -3.59 -3.84 -2.83
C ASP A 19 -4.74 -3.10 -3.51
N ARG A 20 -5.97 -3.30 -3.02
CA ARG A 20 -7.13 -2.55 -3.51
C ARG A 20 -7.02 -1.05 -3.27
N VAL A 21 -6.49 -0.63 -2.11
CA VAL A 21 -6.29 0.79 -1.82
C VAL A 21 -5.29 1.42 -2.80
N VAL A 22 -4.21 0.72 -3.15
CA VAL A 22 -3.27 1.20 -4.17
C VAL A 22 -3.96 1.32 -5.54
N GLU A 23 -4.72 0.30 -5.96
CA GLU A 23 -5.47 0.33 -7.22
C GLU A 23 -6.46 1.50 -7.27
N ASP A 24 -7.23 1.73 -6.20
CA ASP A 24 -8.19 2.82 -6.11
C ASP A 24 -7.51 4.20 -6.20
N ILE A 25 -6.33 4.35 -5.61
CA ILE A 25 -5.53 5.58 -5.62
C ILE A 25 -4.95 5.85 -7.01
N ASP A 26 -4.44 4.82 -7.69
CA ASP A 26 -3.93 4.91 -9.05
C ASP A 26 -5.05 5.27 -10.04
N ASP A 27 -6.24 4.65 -9.89
CA ASP A 27 -7.42 4.95 -10.69
C ASP A 27 -7.92 6.39 -10.50
N ALA A 28 -7.97 6.87 -9.25
CA ALA A 28 -8.35 8.24 -8.94
C ALA A 28 -7.36 9.25 -9.56
N THR A 29 -6.07 8.94 -9.53
CA THR A 29 -5.02 9.77 -10.14
C THR A 29 -5.12 9.79 -11.65
N ALA A 30 -5.30 8.64 -12.30
CA ALA A 30 -5.47 8.55 -13.74
C ALA A 30 -6.68 9.38 -14.21
N ARG A 31 -7.78 9.37 -13.45
CA ARG A 31 -8.96 10.22 -13.72
C ARG A 31 -8.64 11.71 -13.58
N LEU A 32 -7.92 12.10 -12.53
CA LEU A 32 -7.49 13.49 -12.35
C LEU A 32 -6.57 13.95 -13.49
N SER A 33 -5.60 13.13 -13.92
CA SER A 33 -4.72 13.48 -15.04
C SER A 33 -5.47 13.53 -16.38
N GLN A 34 -6.38 12.60 -16.66
CA GLN A 34 -7.19 12.61 -17.89
C GLN A 34 -8.12 13.83 -17.97
N HIS A 35 -8.71 14.25 -16.85
CA HIS A 35 -9.63 15.39 -16.82
C HIS A 35 -8.93 16.74 -16.61
N GLY A 36 -7.76 16.75 -15.95
CA GLY A 36 -6.95 17.94 -15.68
C GLY A 36 -6.12 18.39 -16.88
N ALA A 37 -5.58 17.45 -17.67
CA ALA A 37 -4.70 17.77 -18.81
C ALA A 37 -5.37 18.57 -19.95
N GLY A 38 -6.70 18.62 -20.00
CA GLY A 38 -7.45 19.39 -21.01
C GLY A 38 -7.84 20.81 -20.59
N TYR A 39 -7.85 21.12 -19.29
CA TYR A 39 -8.38 22.39 -18.76
C TYR A 39 -7.44 23.11 -17.78
N MET A 40 -6.31 22.50 -17.41
CA MET A 40 -5.37 23.02 -16.41
C MET A 40 -3.95 23.24 -16.97
N GLY A 41 -3.80 23.27 -18.31
CA GLY A 41 -2.53 23.53 -18.98
C GLY A 41 -2.50 24.89 -19.68
N THR A 42 -1.34 25.58 -19.61
CA THR A 42 -1.02 26.78 -20.38
C THR A 42 -0.92 26.46 -21.88
N GLY A 43 -2.06 26.32 -22.54
CA GLY A 43 -2.18 26.12 -23.99
C GLY A 43 -3.48 26.73 -24.52
N GLU A 44 -3.75 26.61 -25.83
CA GLU A 44 -4.96 27.15 -26.50
C GLU A 44 -6.31 26.67 -25.88
N GLY A 45 -6.28 25.75 -24.90
CA GLY A 45 -7.43 25.26 -24.13
C GLY A 45 -7.61 25.83 -22.71
N ALA A 46 -6.79 26.79 -22.27
CA ALA A 46 -6.97 27.44 -20.96
C ALA A 46 -8.31 28.21 -20.91
N LEU A 47 -9.26 27.76 -20.10
CA LEU A 47 -10.60 28.35 -20.02
C LEU A 47 -10.77 29.44 -18.93
N GLY A 48 -9.69 29.88 -18.28
CA GLY A 48 -9.81 30.77 -17.10
C GLY A 48 -8.67 31.77 -16.87
N PRO A 49 -8.84 32.66 -15.86
CA PRO A 49 -7.81 33.60 -15.43
C PRO A 49 -6.51 32.89 -15.04
N ARG A 50 -5.36 33.59 -15.19
CA ARG A 50 -4.03 33.02 -14.87
C ARG A 50 -3.96 32.47 -13.45
N GLU A 51 -4.57 33.17 -12.50
CA GLU A 51 -4.61 32.80 -11.10
C GLU A 51 -5.32 31.47 -10.86
N LEU A 52 -6.33 31.14 -11.67
CA LEU A 52 -7.02 29.84 -11.60
C LEU A 52 -6.15 28.72 -12.17
N ASN A 53 -5.40 29.01 -13.23
CA ASN A 53 -4.47 28.06 -13.83
C ASN A 53 -3.27 27.79 -12.91
N ASP A 54 -2.75 28.82 -12.25
CA ASP A 54 -1.65 28.70 -11.29
C ASP A 54 -2.10 27.89 -10.07
N ALA A 55 -3.27 28.19 -9.49
CA ALA A 55 -3.82 27.41 -8.37
C ALA A 55 -4.13 25.95 -8.76
N ALA A 56 -4.54 25.72 -10.01
CA ALA A 56 -4.76 24.38 -10.55
C ALA A 56 -3.46 23.58 -10.67
N ASN A 57 -2.38 24.21 -11.13
CA ASN A 57 -1.05 23.61 -11.20
C ASN A 57 -0.53 23.30 -9.79
N ASP A 58 -0.60 24.26 -8.87
CA ASP A 58 -0.16 24.07 -7.48
C ASP A 58 -0.93 22.90 -6.81
N PHE A 59 -2.24 22.81 -7.04
CA PHE A 59 -3.04 21.69 -6.57
C PHE A 59 -2.58 20.35 -7.17
N GLN A 60 -2.27 20.32 -8.47
CA GLN A 60 -1.82 19.10 -9.12
C GLN A 60 -0.46 18.65 -8.56
N ASP A 61 0.49 19.58 -8.38
CA ASP A 61 1.81 19.28 -7.82
C ASP A 61 1.70 18.74 -6.38
N ASP A 62 0.88 19.39 -5.54
CA ASP A 62 0.63 18.95 -4.16
C ASP A 62 -0.08 17.58 -4.13
N TRP A 63 -1.00 17.33 -5.06
CA TRP A 63 -1.69 16.05 -5.20
C TRP A 63 -0.71 14.93 -5.56
N GLU A 64 0.17 15.15 -6.54
CA GLU A 64 1.18 14.18 -6.96
C GLU A 64 2.18 13.86 -5.83
N ASP A 65 2.64 14.87 -5.07
CA ASP A 65 3.52 14.66 -3.90
C ASP A 65 2.81 13.92 -2.76
N GLY A 66 1.55 14.26 -2.47
CA GLY A 66 0.72 13.55 -1.51
C GLY A 66 0.55 12.07 -1.87
N LEU A 67 0.28 11.79 -3.15
CA LEU A 67 0.16 10.44 -3.69
C LEU A 67 1.44 9.63 -3.51
N TYR A 68 2.57 10.23 -3.87
CA TYR A 68 3.88 9.61 -3.72
C TYR A 68 4.15 9.18 -2.27
N LYS A 69 3.83 10.06 -1.30
CA LYS A 69 3.98 9.75 0.14
C LYS A 69 3.08 8.62 0.59
N ILE A 70 1.83 8.57 0.12
CA ILE A 70 0.89 7.50 0.45
C ILE A 70 1.39 6.17 -0.11
N ASN A 71 1.75 6.12 -1.39
CA ASN A 71 2.27 4.89 -2.02
C ASN A 71 3.53 4.38 -1.32
N LYS A 72 4.46 5.28 -0.96
CA LYS A 72 5.66 4.92 -0.19
C LYS A 72 5.32 4.34 1.20
N ALA A 73 4.30 4.87 1.87
CA ALA A 73 3.85 4.34 3.16
C ALA A 73 3.21 2.96 2.99
N LEU A 74 2.39 2.77 1.96
CA LEU A 74 1.75 1.49 1.63
C LEU A 74 2.79 0.40 1.32
N ASP A 75 3.83 0.72 0.55
CA ASP A 75 4.95 -0.20 0.29
C ASP A 75 5.67 -0.59 1.59
N GLY A 76 5.87 0.36 2.51
CA GLY A 76 6.45 0.08 3.82
C GLY A 76 5.59 -0.90 4.65
N VAL A 77 4.27 -0.71 4.63
CA VAL A 77 3.33 -1.61 5.33
C VAL A 77 3.31 -2.99 4.68
N ARG A 78 3.26 -3.08 3.34
CA ARG A 78 3.32 -4.35 2.60
C ARG A 78 4.58 -5.14 2.94
N LYS A 79 5.74 -4.49 2.92
CA LYS A 79 6.99 -5.14 3.28
C LYS A 79 7.00 -5.64 4.72
N GLY A 80 6.52 -4.83 5.66
CA GLY A 80 6.41 -5.26 7.06
C GLY A 80 5.45 -6.45 7.25
N LEU A 81 4.39 -6.51 6.45
CA LEU A 81 3.44 -7.62 6.45
C LEU A 81 4.05 -8.91 5.89
N GLU A 82 4.81 -8.82 4.80
CA GLU A 82 5.56 -9.95 4.25
C GLU A 82 6.61 -10.46 5.24
N ASP A 83 7.40 -9.56 5.83
CA ASP A 83 8.42 -9.88 6.84
C ASP A 83 7.78 -10.59 8.05
N ALA A 84 6.63 -10.09 8.53
CA ALA A 84 5.90 -10.71 9.62
C ALA A 84 5.41 -12.11 9.25
N ARG A 85 4.82 -12.28 8.06
CA ARG A 85 4.34 -13.58 7.56
C ARG A 85 5.48 -14.59 7.45
N GLN A 86 6.63 -14.18 6.92
CA GLN A 86 7.81 -15.04 6.83
C GLN A 86 8.29 -15.46 8.22
N THR A 87 8.43 -14.51 9.14
CA THR A 87 8.88 -14.77 10.52
C THR A 87 7.98 -15.80 11.21
N TYR A 88 6.66 -15.68 11.06
CA TYR A 88 5.73 -16.65 11.66
C TYR A 88 5.81 -18.03 11.01
N ALA A 89 5.98 -18.11 9.69
CA ALA A 89 6.15 -19.38 9.01
C ALA A 89 7.44 -20.10 9.43
N GLU A 90 8.55 -19.37 9.56
CA GLU A 90 9.82 -19.90 10.06
C GLU A 90 9.69 -20.38 11.52
N PHE A 91 9.05 -19.58 12.38
CA PHE A 91 8.79 -19.96 13.77
C PHE A 91 7.95 -21.23 13.89
N GLU A 92 6.88 -21.38 13.09
CA GLU A 92 6.07 -22.59 13.07
C GLU A 92 6.87 -23.82 12.60
N GLN A 93 7.74 -23.65 11.60
CA GLN A 93 8.60 -24.73 11.09
C GLN A 93 9.63 -25.18 12.13
N GLU A 94 10.30 -24.23 12.80
CA GLU A 94 11.26 -24.54 13.86
C GLU A 94 10.59 -25.23 15.04
N LEU A 95 9.41 -24.75 15.44
CA LEU A 95 8.63 -25.34 16.53
C LEU A 95 8.20 -26.78 16.18
N SER A 96 7.67 -27.01 14.97
CA SER A 96 7.31 -28.36 14.50
C SER A 96 8.53 -29.28 14.51
N SER A 97 9.67 -28.80 14.00
CA SER A 97 10.90 -29.58 13.93
C SER A 97 11.41 -29.98 15.32
N SER A 98 11.38 -29.04 16.28
CA SER A 98 11.74 -29.30 17.68
C SER A 98 10.82 -30.33 18.36
N LEU A 99 9.52 -30.24 18.09
CA LEU A 99 8.53 -31.20 18.62
C LEU A 99 8.74 -32.59 18.04
N ASP A 100 9.01 -32.70 16.73
CA ASP A 100 9.29 -33.97 16.06
C ASP A 100 10.60 -34.62 16.56
N GLU A 101 11.67 -33.85 16.74
CA GLU A 101 12.92 -34.34 17.34
C GLU A 101 12.72 -34.84 18.78
N THR A 102 11.93 -34.10 19.56
CA THR A 102 11.59 -34.51 20.93
C THR A 102 10.78 -35.80 20.93
N ALA A 103 9.78 -35.93 20.07
CA ALA A 103 8.97 -37.14 19.94
C ALA A 103 9.79 -38.35 19.48
N ALA A 104 10.75 -38.17 18.56
CA ALA A 104 11.65 -39.21 18.10
C ALA A 104 12.68 -39.65 19.16
N GLY A 105 13.06 -38.76 20.08
CA GLY A 105 13.96 -39.08 21.20
C GLY A 105 13.31 -39.83 22.37
N PHE A 106 11.98 -39.88 22.42
CA PHE A 106 11.20 -40.61 23.44
C PHE A 106 10.66 -41.97 22.96
N GLY A 107 10.91 -42.36 21.71
CA GLY A 107 10.56 -43.67 21.13
C GLY A 107 11.74 -44.64 21.07
#